data_AF-A0A914Z795-F1
#
_entry.id   AF-A0A914Z795-F1
#
_cell.length_a   1.000
_cell.length_b   1.000
_cell.length_c   1.000
_cell.angle_alpha   90.00
_cell.angle_beta   90.00
_cell.angle_gamma   90.00
#
_symmetry.space_group_name_H-M   'P 1'
#
loop_
_entity.id
_entity.type
_entity.pdbx_description
1 polymer ?
#
loop_
_entity_poly.entity_id
_entity_poly.type
_entity_poly.pdbx_seq_one_letter_code
_entity_poly.pdbx_strand_id
1 'polypeptide(L)'
;MTRWQKEHEQRIQAELERDRLRQEVDMVNDRLNVLEEMLRSTEETNKSIAEKARISEEEAFELSKRANQAEAEVSRIKMSQIEAEEMKIALERKVRDAELLTHRLMQETGKTYSSQMGLNNDEPYLSYLTYAIQNLSPTRSRVSGELAAENAAEGDAAPPGRSPFIRHDPMFNGYSNSGQFPATYSSQYFNEELEGIRTQMEKQNEDYKKRNQDFRERLAEFRREIDALKIEDRQSEYDKMHENNINNGWDKYSTLRKSGSGSSKSRVRVFDGL
;
A
#
# COMPACT_ATOMS: atom_id res chain seq x y z
N MET A 1 43.35 -29.60 39.15
CA MET A 1 42.95 -28.18 38.97
C MET A 1 42.49 -27.63 40.30
N THR A 2 43.16 -26.61 40.82
CA THR A 2 42.86 -26.01 42.14
C THR A 2 41.63 -25.11 42.10
N ARG A 3 41.06 -24.76 43.27
CA ARG A 3 39.92 -23.83 43.37
C ARG A 3 40.22 -22.48 42.71
N TRP A 4 41.44 -21.97 42.90
CA TRP A 4 41.91 -20.72 42.29
C TRP A 4 41.99 -20.81 40.76
N GLN A 5 42.51 -21.91 40.20
CA GLN A 5 42.55 -22.10 38.74
C GLN A 5 41.14 -22.10 38.11
N LYS A 6 40.15 -22.72 38.77
CA LYS A 6 38.76 -22.71 38.29
C LYS A 6 38.13 -21.31 38.33
N GLU A 7 38.42 -20.55 39.38
CA GLU A 7 37.89 -19.18 39.57
C GLU A 7 38.54 -18.20 38.59
N HIS A 8 39.85 -18.32 38.36
CA HIS A 8 40.58 -17.54 37.36
C HIS A 8 40.09 -17.82 35.93
N GLU A 9 39.91 -19.10 35.57
CA GLU A 9 39.32 -19.51 34.29
C GLU A 9 37.91 -18.93 34.11
N GLN A 10 37.05 -19.02 35.13
CA GLN A 10 35.70 -18.45 35.09
C GLN A 10 35.70 -16.93 34.86
N ARG A 11 36.64 -16.19 35.45
CA ARG A 11 36.80 -14.75 35.16
C ARG A 11 37.21 -14.50 33.71
N ILE A 12 38.21 -15.23 33.20
CA ILE A 12 38.67 -15.09 31.82
C ILE A 12 37.52 -15.35 30.83
N GLN A 13 36.75 -16.43 31.03
CA GLN A 13 35.60 -16.73 30.18
C GLN A 13 34.54 -15.61 30.21
N ALA A 14 34.21 -15.07 31.40
CA ALA A 14 33.26 -13.97 31.53
C ALA A 14 33.76 -12.66 30.91
N GLU A 15 35.07 -12.37 30.95
CA GLU A 15 35.66 -11.19 30.31
C GLU A 15 35.69 -11.33 28.79
N LEU A 16 36.01 -12.51 28.26
CA LEU A 16 35.96 -12.81 26.82
C LEU A 16 34.52 -12.73 26.28
N GLU A 17 33.54 -13.25 27.01
CA GLU A 17 32.12 -13.16 26.63
C GLU A 17 31.64 -11.70 26.64
N ARG A 18 31.97 -10.93 27.69
CA ARG A 18 31.68 -9.49 27.78
C ARG A 18 32.27 -8.72 26.58
N ASP A 19 33.53 -8.96 26.25
CA ASP A 19 34.22 -8.19 25.22
C ASP A 19 33.76 -8.58 23.81
N ARG A 20 33.41 -9.85 23.58
CA ARG A 20 32.72 -10.30 22.37
C ARG A 20 31.35 -9.61 22.21
N LEU A 21 30.53 -9.61 23.26
CA LEU A 21 29.19 -9.00 23.22
C LEU A 21 29.27 -7.48 22.99
N ARG A 22 30.30 -6.81 23.53
CA ARG A 22 30.57 -5.40 23.25
C ARG A 22 30.87 -5.15 21.77
N GLN A 23 31.78 -5.93 21.18
CA GLN A 23 32.10 -5.82 19.75
C GLN A 23 30.86 -6.04 18.86
N GLU A 24 30.00 -7.00 19.22
CA GLU A 24 28.76 -7.28 18.48
C GLU A 24 27.77 -6.10 18.58
N VAL A 25 27.62 -5.50 19.76
CA VAL A 25 26.81 -4.29 19.98
C VAL A 25 27.36 -3.10 19.19
N ASP A 26 28.67 -2.86 19.21
CA ASP A 26 29.30 -1.77 18.48
C ASP A 26 29.10 -1.93 16.96
N MET A 27 29.28 -3.13 16.41
CA MET A 27 29.01 -3.43 15.00
C MET A 27 27.53 -3.23 14.60
N VAL A 28 26.59 -3.56 15.50
CA VAL A 28 25.15 -3.34 15.25
C VAL A 28 24.82 -1.85 15.29
N ASN A 29 25.40 -1.08 16.21
CA ASN A 29 25.24 0.36 16.28
C ASN A 29 25.79 1.06 15.03
N ASP A 30 27.00 0.70 14.58
CA ASP A 30 27.59 1.24 13.36
C ASP A 30 26.72 0.96 12.13
N ARG A 31 26.18 -0.26 12.02
CA ARG A 31 25.25 -0.62 10.95
C ARG A 31 23.93 0.15 11.04
N LEU A 32 23.42 0.41 12.24
CA LEU A 32 22.20 1.18 12.46
C LEU A 32 22.40 2.64 12.02
N ASN A 33 23.51 3.28 12.42
CA ASN A 33 23.87 4.63 12.01
C ASN A 33 23.91 4.77 10.47
N VAL A 34 24.52 3.81 9.76
CA VAL A 34 24.55 3.80 8.28
C VAL A 34 23.15 3.68 7.69
N LEU A 35 22.27 2.85 8.27
CA LEU A 35 20.89 2.70 7.80
C LEU A 35 20.05 3.96 8.05
N GLU A 36 20.27 4.68 9.16
CA GLU A 36 19.63 5.96 9.43
C GLU A 36 20.06 7.06 8.44
N GLU A 37 21.35 7.13 8.09
CA GLU A 37 21.86 8.06 7.08
C GLU A 37 21.30 7.73 5.67
N MET A 38 21.28 6.45 5.31
CA MET A 38 20.63 5.98 4.07
C MET A 38 19.14 6.34 4.04
N LEU A 39 18.40 6.09 5.14
CA LEU A 39 16.98 6.42 5.24
C LEU A 39 16.75 7.91 5.03
N ARG A 40 17.50 8.76 5.73
CA ARG A 40 17.44 10.22 5.58
C ARG A 40 17.70 10.67 4.13
N SER A 41 18.70 10.11 3.47
CA SER A 41 18.99 10.37 2.06
C SER A 41 17.82 9.94 1.13
N THR A 42 17.19 8.80 1.41
CA THR A 42 15.98 8.39 0.67
C THR A 42 14.78 9.29 0.93
N GLU A 43 14.60 9.82 2.14
CA GLU A 43 13.56 10.82 2.41
C GLU A 43 13.80 12.13 1.67
N GLU A 44 15.04 12.62 1.64
CA GLU A 44 15.41 13.87 0.96
C GLU A 44 15.23 13.74 -0.57
N THR A 45 15.59 12.60 -1.16
CA THR A 45 15.31 12.31 -2.57
C THR A 45 13.82 12.16 -2.87
N ASN A 46 13.04 11.47 -2.01
CA ASN A 46 11.58 11.38 -2.14
C ASN A 46 10.90 12.77 -2.07
N LYS A 47 11.33 13.65 -1.16
CA LYS A 47 10.86 15.04 -1.08
C LYS A 47 11.14 15.81 -2.39
N SER A 48 12.33 15.62 -2.98
CA SER A 48 12.68 16.22 -4.28
C SER A 48 11.82 15.69 -5.43
N ILE A 49 11.53 14.39 -5.45
CA ILE A 49 10.66 13.77 -6.47
C ILE A 49 9.23 14.29 -6.35
N ALA A 50 8.70 14.40 -5.13
CA ALA A 50 7.35 14.92 -4.89
C ALA A 50 7.19 16.37 -5.37
N GLU A 51 8.17 17.25 -5.09
CA GLU A 51 8.10 18.65 -5.57
C GLU A 51 8.26 18.74 -7.10
N LYS A 52 9.11 17.91 -7.72
CA LYS A 52 9.20 17.82 -9.19
C LYS A 52 7.88 17.36 -9.82
N ALA A 53 7.19 16.40 -9.21
CA ALA A 53 5.87 15.96 -9.67
C ALA A 53 4.83 17.08 -9.56
N ARG A 54 4.82 17.83 -8.44
CA ARG A 54 3.92 18.98 -8.22
C ARG A 54 4.14 20.08 -9.26
N ILE A 55 5.39 20.43 -9.55
CA ILE A 55 5.74 21.44 -10.57
C ILE A 55 5.33 20.93 -11.97
N SER A 56 5.59 19.66 -12.28
CA SER A 56 5.19 19.05 -13.56
C SER A 56 3.67 19.03 -13.76
N GLU A 57 2.88 18.87 -12.70
CA GLU A 57 1.42 18.95 -12.74
C GLU A 57 0.94 20.39 -12.98
N GLU A 58 1.55 21.37 -12.30
CA GLU A 58 1.27 22.80 -12.45
C GLU A 58 1.59 23.30 -13.88
N GLU A 59 2.74 22.89 -14.44
CA GLU A 59 3.12 23.19 -15.82
C GLU A 59 2.17 22.55 -16.85
N ALA A 60 1.79 21.28 -16.66
CA ALA A 60 0.85 20.60 -17.54
C ALA A 60 -0.55 21.24 -17.50
N PHE A 61 -1.01 21.68 -16.33
CA PHE A 61 -2.28 22.38 -16.16
C PHE A 61 -2.30 23.72 -16.91
N GLU A 62 -1.27 24.56 -16.75
CA GLU A 62 -1.19 25.84 -17.47
C GLU A 62 -1.03 25.66 -18.99
N LEU A 63 -0.33 24.62 -19.45
CA LEU A 63 -0.28 24.27 -20.88
C LEU A 63 -1.65 23.86 -21.42
N SER A 64 -2.40 23.00 -20.71
CA SER A 64 -3.77 22.60 -21.09
C SER A 64 -4.70 23.81 -21.16
N LYS A 65 -4.69 24.66 -20.12
CA LYS A 65 -5.43 25.92 -20.07
C LYS A 65 -5.10 26.85 -21.24
N ARG A 66 -3.83 26.95 -21.63
CA ARG A 66 -3.39 27.74 -22.79
C ARG A 66 -3.85 27.15 -24.13
N ALA A 67 -3.84 25.82 -24.27
CA ALA A 67 -4.39 25.14 -25.45
C ALA A 67 -5.90 25.41 -25.59
N ASN A 68 -6.67 25.21 -24.51
CA ASN A 68 -8.11 25.47 -24.48
C ASN A 68 -8.46 26.93 -24.84
N GLN A 69 -7.66 27.90 -24.36
CA GLN A 69 -7.80 29.32 -24.73
C GLN A 69 -7.54 29.56 -26.23
N ALA A 70 -6.50 28.95 -26.80
CA ALA A 70 -6.19 29.07 -28.22
C ALA A 70 -7.27 28.43 -29.11
N GLU A 71 -7.81 27.27 -28.71
CA GLU A 71 -8.92 26.61 -29.41
C GLU A 71 -10.22 27.42 -29.38
N ALA A 72 -10.53 28.05 -28.24
CA ALA A 72 -11.66 28.96 -28.11
C ALA A 72 -11.49 30.21 -29.02
N GLU A 73 -10.29 30.77 -29.11
CA GLU A 73 -10.01 31.89 -30.01
C GLU A 73 -10.09 31.49 -31.49
N VAL A 74 -9.51 30.34 -31.88
CA VAL A 74 -9.63 29.80 -33.24
C VAL A 74 -11.09 29.56 -33.61
N SER A 75 -11.89 29.02 -32.69
CA SER A 75 -13.33 28.81 -32.87
C SER A 75 -14.08 30.14 -33.07
N ARG A 76 -13.76 31.17 -32.28
CA ARG A 76 -14.30 32.53 -32.43
C ARG A 76 -13.96 33.14 -33.78
N ILE A 77 -12.70 33.01 -34.24
CA ILE A 77 -12.26 33.54 -35.53
C ILE A 77 -12.98 32.82 -36.67
N LYS A 78 -13.12 31.49 -36.62
CA LYS A 78 -13.87 30.71 -37.61
C LYS A 78 -15.33 31.17 -37.71
N MET A 79 -16.02 31.37 -36.59
CA MET A 79 -17.40 31.88 -36.58
C MET A 79 -17.49 33.27 -37.22
N SER A 80 -16.61 34.20 -36.84
CA SER A 80 -16.58 35.55 -37.42
C SER A 80 -16.26 35.55 -38.92
N GLN A 81 -15.43 34.61 -39.40
CA GLN A 81 -15.18 34.42 -40.83
C GLN A 81 -16.45 33.92 -41.55
N ILE A 82 -17.19 32.97 -40.99
CA ILE A 82 -18.45 32.48 -41.57
C ILE A 82 -19.46 33.62 -41.69
N GLU A 83 -19.65 34.42 -40.63
CA GLU A 83 -20.52 35.61 -40.66
C GLU A 83 -20.10 36.61 -41.74
N ALA A 84 -18.80 36.83 -41.93
CA ALA A 84 -18.27 37.70 -42.98
C ALA A 84 -18.51 37.15 -44.41
N GLU A 85 -18.37 35.83 -44.60
CA GLU A 85 -18.66 35.16 -45.87
C GLU A 85 -20.17 35.16 -46.18
N GLU A 86 -21.03 34.97 -45.19
CA GLU A 86 -22.49 35.10 -45.33
C GLU A 86 -22.91 36.53 -45.70
N MET A 87 -22.37 37.55 -45.02
CA MET A 87 -22.59 38.96 -45.36
C MET A 87 -22.12 39.28 -46.79
N LYS A 88 -20.97 38.75 -47.20
CA LYS A 88 -20.46 38.90 -48.57
C LYS A 88 -21.43 38.29 -49.59
N ILE A 89 -21.89 37.06 -49.38
CA ILE A 89 -22.86 36.38 -50.27
C ILE A 89 -24.18 37.16 -50.34
N ALA A 90 -24.64 37.73 -49.23
CA ALA A 90 -25.84 38.56 -49.18
C ALA A 90 -25.68 39.86 -50.00
N LEU A 91 -24.49 40.49 -49.96
CA LEU A 91 -24.17 41.66 -50.78
C LEU A 91 -24.04 41.29 -52.27
N GLU A 92 -23.37 40.19 -52.62
CA GLU A 92 -23.25 39.71 -54.01
C GLU A 92 -24.61 39.36 -54.66
N ARG A 93 -25.61 38.97 -53.85
CA ARG A 93 -27.01 38.82 -54.32
C ARG A 93 -27.63 40.19 -54.63
N LYS A 94 -27.56 41.14 -53.69
CA LYS A 94 -28.09 42.51 -53.87
C LYS A 94 -27.45 43.25 -55.05
N VAL A 95 -26.15 43.07 -55.29
CA VAL A 95 -25.45 43.63 -56.44
C VAL A 95 -26.00 43.06 -57.75
N ARG A 96 -26.14 41.73 -57.86
CA ARG A 96 -26.74 41.10 -59.06
C ARG A 96 -28.19 41.51 -59.30
N ASP A 97 -28.99 41.68 -58.24
CA ASP A 97 -30.36 42.19 -58.37
C ASP A 97 -30.37 43.64 -58.90
N ALA A 98 -29.42 44.47 -58.47
CA ALA A 98 -29.24 45.83 -58.98
C ALA A 98 -28.76 45.84 -60.44
N GLU A 99 -27.81 44.96 -60.82
CA GLU A 99 -27.34 44.78 -62.21
C GLU A 99 -28.48 44.35 -63.16
N LEU A 100 -29.36 43.46 -62.71
CA LEU A 100 -30.54 43.06 -63.49
C LEU A 100 -31.54 44.21 -63.65
N LEU A 101 -31.72 45.04 -62.61
CA LEU A 101 -32.58 46.22 -62.68
C LEU A 101 -32.01 47.30 -63.61
N THR A 102 -30.71 47.61 -63.53
CA THR A 102 -30.07 48.56 -64.46
C THR A 102 -30.10 48.05 -65.89
N HIS A 103 -29.81 46.76 -66.14
CA HIS A 103 -29.94 46.16 -67.47
C HIS A 103 -31.38 46.22 -68.01
N ARG A 104 -32.40 45.99 -67.17
CA ARG A 104 -33.81 46.15 -67.58
C ARG A 104 -34.12 47.60 -67.97
N LEU A 105 -33.74 48.56 -67.13
CA LEU A 105 -33.93 49.98 -67.40
C LEU A 105 -33.21 50.41 -68.68
N MET A 106 -31.97 49.96 -68.91
CA MET A 106 -31.23 50.20 -70.15
C MET A 106 -31.93 49.59 -71.38
N GLN A 107 -32.55 48.42 -71.25
CA GLN A 107 -33.30 47.80 -72.34
C GLN A 107 -34.62 48.53 -72.61
N GLU A 108 -35.31 49.04 -71.57
CA GLU A 108 -36.53 49.83 -71.70
C GLU A 108 -36.25 51.21 -72.29
N THR A 109 -35.19 51.90 -71.86
CA THR A 109 -34.74 53.14 -72.52
C THR A 109 -34.31 52.85 -73.96
N GLY A 110 -33.53 51.81 -74.23
CA GLY A 110 -33.16 51.40 -75.59
C GLY A 110 -34.36 51.13 -76.52
N LYS A 111 -35.41 50.47 -76.00
CA LYS A 111 -36.69 50.26 -76.72
C LYS A 111 -37.49 51.54 -76.89
N THR A 112 -37.43 52.46 -75.94
CA THR A 112 -38.10 53.77 -76.03
C THR A 112 -37.42 54.66 -77.07
N TYR A 113 -36.09 54.64 -77.13
CA TYR A 113 -35.29 55.27 -78.20
C TYR A 113 -35.57 54.63 -79.57
N SER A 114 -35.57 53.29 -79.68
CA SER A 114 -35.83 52.62 -80.97
C SER A 114 -37.28 52.71 -81.46
N SER A 115 -38.23 52.97 -80.56
CA SER A 115 -39.64 53.22 -80.92
C SER A 115 -39.92 54.68 -81.32
N GLN A 116 -39.02 55.62 -81.00
CA GLN A 116 -39.17 57.04 -81.37
C GLN A 116 -38.41 57.44 -82.64
N MET A 117 -37.34 56.73 -83.01
CA MET A 117 -36.44 57.16 -84.08
C MET A 117 -36.39 56.16 -85.25
N GLY A 118 -37.14 56.47 -86.29
CA GLY A 118 -36.73 56.10 -87.64
C GLY A 118 -35.57 56.99 -88.09
N LEU A 119 -34.56 56.37 -88.70
CA LEU A 119 -33.40 56.96 -89.40
C LEU A 119 -32.17 57.38 -88.57
N ASN A 120 -31.04 56.90 -89.11
CA ASN A 120 -29.65 57.33 -89.00
C ASN A 120 -28.80 56.88 -87.81
N ASN A 121 -27.71 56.21 -88.19
CA ASN A 121 -26.57 55.83 -87.36
C ASN A 121 -25.86 57.09 -86.84
N ASP A 122 -25.54 57.12 -85.55
CA ASP A 122 -24.17 56.91 -85.06
C ASP A 122 -24.20 56.61 -83.54
N GLU A 123 -23.26 55.79 -83.07
CA GLU A 123 -23.26 55.11 -81.75
C GLU A 123 -22.33 55.82 -80.73
N PRO A 124 -22.32 55.46 -79.42
CA PRO A 124 -23.34 55.72 -78.41
C PRO A 124 -22.85 56.64 -77.25
N TYR A 125 -23.80 57.20 -76.49
CA TYR A 125 -23.53 58.11 -75.36
C TYR A 125 -23.34 57.43 -73.97
N LEU A 126 -22.95 56.15 -73.91
CA LEU A 126 -22.92 55.35 -72.66
C LEU A 126 -21.56 54.73 -72.31
N SER A 127 -20.47 55.45 -72.60
CA SER A 127 -19.10 55.00 -72.28
C SER A 127 -18.62 55.35 -70.86
N TYR A 128 -19.40 56.06 -70.02
CA TYR A 128 -18.90 56.64 -68.76
C TYR A 128 -19.38 55.96 -67.45
N LEU A 129 -20.06 54.81 -67.52
CA LEU A 129 -20.50 54.08 -66.31
C LEU A 129 -20.04 52.61 -66.23
N THR A 130 -19.19 52.18 -67.18
CA THR A 130 -18.73 50.78 -67.30
C THR A 130 -17.25 50.60 -66.94
N TYR A 131 -16.59 51.62 -66.36
CA TYR A 131 -15.15 51.62 -66.06
C TYR A 131 -14.80 51.38 -64.58
N ALA A 132 -15.52 50.46 -63.92
CA ALA A 132 -15.20 50.08 -62.53
C ALA A 132 -15.38 48.58 -62.23
N ILE A 133 -15.51 47.73 -63.27
CA ILE A 133 -15.65 46.28 -63.13
C ILE A 133 -14.53 45.58 -63.94
N GLN A 134 -13.27 45.93 -63.62
CA GLN A 134 -12.12 45.15 -64.05
C GLN A 134 -11.00 45.23 -63.01
N ASN A 135 -10.44 44.06 -62.68
CA ASN A 135 -9.35 43.81 -61.73
C ASN A 135 -9.72 43.59 -60.25
N LEU A 136 -10.27 42.41 -59.95
CA LEU A 136 -9.93 41.63 -58.74
C LEU A 136 -10.19 40.14 -59.01
N SER A 137 -9.23 39.47 -59.63
CA SER A 137 -9.31 38.03 -59.95
C SER A 137 -9.11 37.17 -58.69
N PRO A 138 -9.95 36.17 -58.41
CA PRO A 138 -9.69 35.21 -57.34
C PRO A 138 -8.64 34.18 -57.76
N THR A 139 -7.51 34.15 -57.07
CA THR A 139 -6.47 33.11 -57.24
C THR A 139 -6.93 31.78 -56.64
N ARG A 140 -7.55 30.94 -57.48
CA ARG A 140 -7.96 29.58 -57.12
C ARG A 140 -6.76 28.63 -57.10
N SER A 141 -6.08 28.52 -55.96
CA SER A 141 -5.07 27.48 -55.75
C SER A 141 -5.70 26.20 -55.22
N ARG A 142 -5.63 25.12 -56.00
CA ARG A 142 -5.83 23.74 -55.52
C ARG A 142 -4.49 23.20 -55.06
N VAL A 143 -4.38 22.77 -53.82
CA VAL A 143 -3.34 21.84 -53.38
C VAL A 143 -4.04 20.64 -52.75
N SER A 144 -3.98 19.51 -53.44
CA SER A 144 -4.27 18.21 -52.84
C SER A 144 -3.09 17.82 -51.94
N GLY A 145 -3.39 17.38 -50.72
CA GLY A 145 -2.41 16.80 -49.81
C GLY A 145 -3.06 15.63 -49.08
N GLU A 146 -2.96 14.43 -49.66
CA GLU A 146 -3.29 13.20 -48.95
C GLU A 146 -2.22 12.94 -47.88
N LEU A 147 -2.65 12.75 -46.63
CA LEU A 147 -1.94 11.90 -45.68
C LEU A 147 -2.99 11.05 -44.95
N ALA A 148 -2.64 9.78 -44.75
CA ALA A 148 -3.51 8.77 -44.17
C ALA A 148 -3.16 8.50 -42.69
N ALA A 149 -4.02 7.66 -42.08
CA ALA A 149 -3.83 6.90 -40.85
C ALA A 149 -4.22 7.53 -39.49
N GLU A 150 -5.32 6.97 -38.97
CA GLU A 150 -5.51 6.44 -37.61
C GLU A 150 -5.62 7.36 -36.36
N ASN A 151 -6.86 7.35 -35.84
CA ASN A 151 -7.22 6.96 -34.45
C ASN A 151 -6.71 7.79 -33.25
N ALA A 152 -7.55 8.70 -32.79
CA ALA A 152 -7.88 8.93 -31.38
C ALA A 152 -9.30 9.56 -31.32
N ALA A 153 -10.33 8.84 -30.86
CA ALA A 153 -10.75 8.73 -29.45
C ALA A 153 -11.57 9.95 -28.98
N GLU A 154 -12.90 9.82 -28.98
CA GLU A 154 -13.76 10.56 -28.05
C GLU A 154 -13.68 9.88 -26.69
N GLY A 155 -13.51 10.66 -25.64
CA GLY A 155 -14.02 10.33 -24.32
C GLY A 155 -14.97 11.42 -23.88
N ASP A 156 -15.87 11.12 -22.93
CA ASP A 156 -15.97 11.98 -21.75
C ASP A 156 -16.68 11.30 -20.56
N ALA A 157 -16.57 11.96 -19.40
CA ALA A 157 -17.42 11.88 -18.21
C ALA A 157 -17.31 10.65 -17.27
N ALA A 158 -16.64 10.89 -16.14
CA ALA A 158 -16.90 10.27 -14.82
C ALA A 158 -18.02 11.07 -14.08
N PRO A 159 -18.40 10.84 -12.81
CA PRO A 159 -18.05 9.78 -11.83
C PRO A 159 -19.37 9.07 -11.39
N PRO A 160 -19.67 8.63 -10.12
CA PRO A 160 -18.84 8.41 -8.93
C PRO A 160 -19.08 7.08 -8.14
N GLY A 161 -18.04 6.67 -7.40
CA GLY A 161 -18.15 6.25 -5.99
C GLY A 161 -18.78 4.91 -5.63
N ARG A 162 -17.93 3.96 -5.18
CA ARG A 162 -17.98 3.34 -3.83
C ARG A 162 -16.84 2.33 -3.66
N SER A 163 -16.13 2.42 -2.53
CA SER A 163 -15.28 1.33 -2.04
C SER A 163 -16.15 0.15 -1.58
N PRO A 164 -15.59 -1.06 -1.56
CA PRO A 164 -15.51 -1.72 -0.25
C PRO A 164 -14.19 -2.45 0.03
N PHE A 165 -13.97 -2.61 1.34
CA PHE A 165 -12.93 -3.43 1.95
C PHE A 165 -13.04 -4.92 1.60
N ILE A 166 -11.88 -5.57 1.53
CA ILE A 166 -11.52 -6.90 2.03
C ILE A 166 -12.64 -7.96 2.11
N ARG A 167 -12.51 -9.03 1.31
CA ARG A 167 -12.77 -10.41 1.76
C ARG A 167 -11.70 -11.36 1.21
N HIS A 168 -10.98 -12.03 2.10
CA HIS A 168 -10.48 -13.38 1.81
C HIS A 168 -11.67 -14.33 1.83
N ASP A 169 -11.75 -15.26 0.87
CA ASP A 169 -12.66 -16.41 0.96
C ASP A 169 -11.86 -17.70 1.21
N PRO A 170 -12.34 -18.62 2.08
CA PRO A 170 -11.60 -19.82 2.47
C PRO A 170 -11.81 -20.97 1.48
N MET A 171 -10.82 -21.21 0.62
CA MET A 171 -10.75 -22.39 -0.24
C MET A 171 -10.26 -23.64 0.52
N PHE A 172 -11.10 -24.21 1.41
CA PHE A 172 -11.00 -25.63 1.79
C PHE A 172 -12.32 -26.17 2.40
N ASN A 173 -13.31 -26.47 1.55
CA ASN A 173 -14.42 -27.34 1.94
C ASN A 173 -14.19 -28.76 1.38
N GLY A 174 -14.54 -29.77 2.15
CA GLY A 174 -14.05 -31.14 1.96
C GLY A 174 -14.60 -31.83 0.70
N TYR A 175 -13.68 -32.35 -0.13
CA TYR A 175 -14.01 -33.44 -1.02
C TYR A 175 -14.16 -34.72 -0.20
N SER A 176 -15.39 -35.10 0.09
CA SER A 176 -15.76 -36.45 0.49
C SER A 176 -15.50 -37.42 -0.67
N ASN A 177 -14.25 -37.82 -0.86
CA ASN A 177 -13.88 -38.88 -1.78
C ASN A 177 -13.67 -40.17 -0.99
N SER A 178 -14.46 -41.19 -1.30
CA SER A 178 -14.47 -42.49 -0.63
C SER A 178 -13.25 -43.34 -1.03
N GLY A 179 -12.08 -42.96 -0.52
CA GLY A 179 -10.87 -43.77 -0.58
C GLY A 179 -10.84 -44.78 0.56
N GLN A 180 -11.04 -46.06 0.24
CA GLN A 180 -10.81 -47.15 1.20
C GLN A 180 -9.30 -47.30 1.45
N PHE A 181 -8.79 -46.66 2.51
CA PHE A 181 -7.47 -46.95 3.06
C PHE A 181 -7.58 -48.06 4.12
N PRO A 182 -6.70 -49.09 4.11
CA PRO A 182 -6.71 -50.12 5.14
C PRO A 182 -6.17 -49.57 6.45
N ALA A 183 -7.08 -49.24 7.38
CA ALA A 183 -6.76 -48.67 8.70
C ALA A 183 -5.86 -49.56 9.58
N THR A 184 -5.65 -50.82 9.19
CA THR A 184 -4.87 -51.83 9.93
C THR A 184 -3.37 -51.53 10.00
N TYR A 185 -2.76 -50.98 8.95
CA TYR A 185 -1.31 -50.74 8.93
C TYR A 185 -0.90 -49.50 9.75
N SER A 186 -1.71 -48.43 9.72
CA SER A 186 -1.44 -47.21 10.48
C SER A 186 -1.48 -47.44 11.99
N SER A 187 -2.40 -48.30 12.47
CA SER A 187 -2.54 -48.61 13.88
C SER A 187 -1.29 -49.24 14.50
N GLN A 188 -0.53 -50.06 13.76
CA GLN A 188 0.64 -50.74 14.32
C GLN A 188 1.77 -49.74 14.63
N TYR A 189 2.07 -48.84 13.70
CA TYR A 189 3.09 -47.79 13.89
C TYR A 189 2.74 -46.84 15.05
N PHE A 190 1.48 -46.42 15.18
CA PHE A 190 1.08 -45.58 16.31
C PHE A 190 1.17 -46.29 17.67
N ASN A 191 0.95 -47.61 17.75
CA ASN A 191 1.14 -48.35 18.99
C ASN A 191 2.63 -48.50 19.35
N GLU A 192 3.49 -48.76 18.36
CA GLU A 192 4.95 -48.84 18.58
C GLU A 192 5.55 -47.48 19.00
N GLU A 193 5.08 -46.38 18.41
CA GLU A 193 5.43 -45.02 18.82
C GLU A 193 4.94 -44.70 20.25
N LEU A 194 3.71 -45.09 20.61
CA LEU A 194 3.16 -44.92 21.96
C LEU A 194 3.91 -45.75 23.01
N GLU A 195 4.32 -46.99 22.70
CA GLU A 195 5.16 -47.80 23.61
C GLU A 195 6.58 -47.23 23.72
N GLY A 196 7.13 -46.65 22.64
CA GLY A 196 8.39 -45.90 22.67
C GLY A 196 8.32 -44.70 23.61
N ILE A 197 7.28 -43.86 23.48
CA ILE A 197 7.03 -42.71 24.35
C ILE A 197 6.84 -43.15 25.81
N ARG A 198 6.09 -44.24 26.04
CA ARG A 198 5.87 -44.79 27.39
C ARG A 198 7.18 -45.25 28.02
N THR A 199 8.00 -46.01 27.29
CA THR A 199 9.31 -46.48 27.74
C THR A 199 10.24 -45.30 28.04
N GLN A 200 10.20 -44.25 27.21
CA GLN A 200 10.96 -43.03 27.43
C GLN A 200 10.49 -42.27 28.69
N MET A 201 9.19 -42.17 28.94
CA MET A 201 8.64 -41.58 30.18
C MET A 201 9.01 -42.40 31.42
N GLU A 202 8.91 -43.72 31.36
CA GLU A 202 9.28 -44.62 32.45
C GLU A 202 10.77 -44.46 32.80
N LYS A 203 11.65 -44.47 31.79
CA LYS A 203 13.09 -44.18 31.95
C LYS A 203 13.36 -42.78 32.53
N GLN A 204 12.71 -41.74 32.01
CA GLN A 204 12.87 -40.38 32.54
C GLN A 204 12.41 -40.26 34.00
N ASN A 205 11.36 -40.98 34.39
CA ASN A 205 10.85 -41.03 35.75
C ASN A 205 11.81 -41.79 36.67
N GLU A 206 12.44 -42.87 36.22
CA GLU A 206 13.52 -43.56 36.94
C GLU A 206 14.77 -42.69 37.09
N ASP A 207 15.25 -42.06 36.02
CA ASP A 207 16.38 -41.12 36.05
C ASP A 207 16.10 -39.91 36.95
N TYR A 208 14.85 -39.45 37.03
CA TYR A 208 14.43 -38.41 37.97
C TYR A 208 14.42 -38.93 39.42
N LYS A 209 13.80 -40.09 39.68
CA LYS A 209 13.76 -40.71 41.01
C LYS A 209 15.17 -40.95 41.55
N LYS A 210 16.07 -41.48 40.73
CA LYS A 210 17.48 -41.72 41.09
C LYS A 210 18.20 -40.42 41.43
N ARG A 211 18.16 -39.42 40.55
CA ARG A 211 18.77 -38.10 40.82
C ARG A 211 18.20 -37.42 42.08
N ASN A 212 16.89 -37.58 42.33
CA ASN A 212 16.25 -37.07 43.54
C ASN A 212 16.66 -37.87 44.79
N GLN A 213 16.87 -39.18 44.69
CA GLN A 213 17.43 -40.00 45.76
C GLN A 213 18.86 -39.57 46.07
N ASP A 214 19.75 -39.53 45.07
CA ASP A 214 21.14 -39.08 45.22
C ASP A 214 21.22 -37.68 45.86
N PHE A 215 20.32 -36.78 45.49
CA PHE A 215 20.22 -35.44 46.08
C PHE A 215 19.75 -35.46 47.54
N ARG A 216 18.74 -36.28 47.88
CA ARG A 216 18.26 -36.44 49.27
C ARG A 216 19.30 -37.08 50.17
N GLU A 217 20.08 -38.04 49.65
CA GLU A 217 21.18 -38.67 50.38
C GLU A 217 22.29 -37.64 50.68
N ARG A 218 22.71 -36.83 49.70
CA ARG A 218 23.65 -35.73 49.91
C ARG A 218 23.16 -34.68 50.90
N LEU A 219 21.86 -34.33 50.87
CA LEU A 219 21.27 -33.43 51.86
C LEU A 219 21.28 -34.04 53.27
N ALA A 220 21.03 -35.34 53.40
CA ALA A 220 21.07 -36.04 54.69
C ALA A 220 22.51 -36.14 55.24
N GLU A 221 23.49 -36.36 54.38
CA GLU A 221 24.92 -36.32 54.72
C GLU A 221 25.34 -34.92 55.18
N PHE A 222 25.08 -33.89 54.37
CA PHE A 222 25.39 -32.49 54.70
C PHE A 222 24.67 -32.01 55.97
N ARG A 223 23.44 -32.48 56.22
CA ARG A 223 22.72 -32.19 57.47
C ARG A 223 23.44 -32.79 58.68
N ARG A 224 23.94 -34.02 58.59
CA ARG A 224 24.74 -34.65 59.68
C ARG A 224 26.06 -33.91 59.93
N GLU A 225 26.73 -33.46 58.87
CA GLU A 225 27.96 -32.67 58.98
C GLU A 225 27.71 -31.33 59.70
N ILE A 226 26.64 -30.62 59.37
CA ILE A 226 26.25 -29.37 60.02
C ILE A 226 25.76 -29.61 61.46
N ASP A 227 24.95 -30.64 61.69
CA ASP A 227 24.41 -30.95 63.02
C ASP A 227 25.52 -31.25 64.03
N ALA A 228 26.66 -31.81 63.59
CA ALA A 228 27.86 -31.98 64.42
C ALA A 228 28.57 -30.66 64.83
N LEU A 229 28.27 -29.56 64.15
CA LEU A 229 28.82 -28.21 64.39
C LEU A 229 27.75 -27.21 64.88
N LYS A 230 26.53 -27.69 65.15
CA LYS A 230 25.36 -26.89 65.49
C LYS A 230 25.50 -26.25 66.87
N ILE A 231 25.17 -24.95 66.97
CA ILE A 231 25.10 -24.21 68.23
C ILE A 231 23.62 -24.03 68.58
N GLU A 232 23.10 -24.82 69.51
CA GLU A 232 21.67 -24.86 69.85
C GLU A 232 21.12 -23.49 70.30
N ASP A 233 21.88 -22.73 71.09
CA ASP A 233 21.50 -21.40 71.57
C ASP A 233 21.32 -20.34 70.46
N ARG A 234 21.67 -20.68 69.21
CA ARG A 234 21.50 -19.81 68.03
C ARG A 234 20.39 -20.26 67.08
N GLN A 235 19.60 -21.29 67.40
CA GLN A 235 18.46 -21.68 66.59
C GLN A 235 17.38 -20.59 66.53
N SER A 236 16.95 -20.24 65.31
CA SER A 236 15.76 -19.43 65.08
C SER A 236 14.48 -20.21 65.37
N GLU A 237 13.40 -19.51 65.71
CA GLU A 237 12.06 -20.13 65.80
C GLU A 237 11.63 -20.78 64.47
N TYR A 238 12.10 -20.25 63.33
CA TYR A 238 11.88 -20.86 62.02
C TYR A 238 12.63 -22.18 61.84
N ASP A 239 13.81 -22.35 62.44
CA ASP A 239 14.57 -23.60 62.39
C ASP A 239 13.82 -24.69 63.17
N LYS A 240 13.34 -24.35 64.37
CA LYS A 240 12.53 -25.23 65.23
C LYS A 240 11.22 -25.64 64.54
N MET A 241 10.52 -24.69 63.92
CA MET A 241 9.32 -24.98 63.13
C MET A 241 9.61 -25.87 61.91
N HIS A 242 10.73 -25.63 61.22
CA HIS A 242 11.13 -26.45 60.07
C HIS A 242 11.51 -27.88 60.47
N GLU A 243 12.27 -28.05 61.55
CA GLU A 243 12.64 -29.34 62.12
C GLU A 243 11.40 -30.12 62.60
N ASN A 244 10.45 -29.45 63.26
CA ASN A 244 9.16 -30.05 63.60
C ASN A 244 8.35 -30.46 62.35
N ASN A 245 8.33 -29.65 61.28
CA ASN A 245 7.66 -30.01 60.04
C ASN A 245 8.30 -31.24 59.37
N ILE A 246 9.63 -31.32 59.33
CA ILE A 246 10.36 -32.51 58.84
C ILE A 246 10.02 -33.75 59.66
N ASN A 247 10.08 -33.65 60.99
CA ASN A 247 9.82 -34.78 61.90
C ASN A 247 8.38 -35.31 61.77
N ASN A 248 7.41 -34.44 61.46
CA ASN A 248 6.02 -34.84 61.18
C ASN A 248 5.78 -35.30 59.73
N GLY A 249 6.77 -35.20 58.83
CA GLY A 249 6.63 -35.52 57.40
C GLY A 249 5.88 -34.47 56.57
N TRP A 250 5.84 -33.21 57.03
CA TRP A 250 5.14 -32.11 56.35
C TRP A 250 6.09 -31.41 55.39
N ASP A 251 5.78 -31.51 54.10
CA ASP A 251 6.41 -30.75 53.02
C ASP A 251 5.43 -29.69 52.48
N LYS A 252 5.90 -28.84 51.56
CA LYS A 252 5.09 -27.77 50.94
C LYS A 252 3.80 -28.30 50.30
N TYR A 253 3.85 -29.47 49.65
CA TYR A 253 2.75 -30.04 48.89
C TYR A 253 1.80 -30.89 49.73
N SER A 254 2.29 -31.65 50.72
CA SER A 254 1.45 -32.34 51.70
C SER A 254 0.69 -31.34 52.58
N THR A 255 1.36 -30.26 53.01
CA THR A 255 0.71 -29.14 53.72
C THR A 255 -0.37 -28.48 52.86
N LEU A 256 -0.07 -28.15 51.59
CA LEU A 256 -1.03 -27.54 50.67
C LEU A 256 -2.20 -28.46 50.32
N ARG A 257 -1.98 -29.78 50.18
CA ARG A 257 -3.06 -30.77 50.00
C ARG A 257 -3.95 -30.86 51.24
N LYS A 258 -3.36 -30.80 52.44
CA LYS A 258 -4.09 -30.85 53.72
C LYS A 258 -4.92 -29.58 53.96
N SER A 259 -4.35 -28.39 53.80
CA SER A 259 -5.09 -27.12 53.91
C SER A 259 -6.06 -26.88 52.76
N GLY A 260 -5.78 -27.46 51.58
CA GLY A 260 -6.66 -27.48 50.43
C GLY A 260 -7.89 -28.38 50.58
N SER A 261 -7.93 -29.26 51.59
CA SER A 261 -9.01 -30.23 51.78
C SER A 261 -10.32 -29.61 52.31
N GLY A 262 -11.44 -30.29 52.02
CA GLY A 262 -12.78 -29.82 52.40
C GLY A 262 -13.39 -28.79 51.44
N SER A 263 -14.67 -28.48 51.63
CA SER A 263 -15.37 -27.50 50.81
C SER A 263 -14.91 -26.07 51.11
N SER A 264 -15.06 -25.14 50.16
CA SER A 264 -14.75 -23.72 50.40
C SER A 264 -15.54 -23.14 51.58
N LYS A 265 -16.82 -23.53 51.75
CA LYS A 265 -17.63 -23.14 52.91
C LYS A 265 -17.08 -23.68 54.25
N SER A 266 -16.46 -24.86 54.24
CA SER A 266 -15.79 -25.40 55.43
C SER A 266 -14.51 -24.63 55.76
N ARG A 267 -13.70 -24.28 54.74
CA ARG A 267 -12.44 -23.55 54.92
C ARG A 267 -12.67 -22.10 55.36
N VAL A 268 -13.71 -21.44 54.82
CA VAL A 268 -14.15 -20.11 55.29
C VAL A 268 -14.55 -20.18 56.77
N ARG A 269 -15.38 -21.15 57.19
CA ARG A 269 -15.74 -21.30 58.62
C ARG A 269 -14.54 -21.53 59.54
N VAL A 270 -13.52 -22.27 59.08
CA VAL A 270 -12.28 -22.46 59.85
C VAL A 270 -11.51 -21.14 59.96
N PHE A 271 -11.44 -20.35 58.88
CA PHE A 271 -10.79 -19.04 58.87
C PHE A 271 -11.52 -18.02 59.76
N ASP A 272 -12.86 -17.97 59.71
CA ASP A 272 -13.70 -17.07 60.52
C ASP A 272 -13.66 -17.40 62.04
N GLY A 273 -13.05 -18.53 62.42
CA GLY A 273 -12.94 -19.01 63.81
C GLY A 273 -11.51 -19.05 64.37
N LEU A 274 -10.55 -18.42 63.66
CA LEU A 274 -9.16 -18.23 64.10
C LEU A 274 -8.94 -16.81 64.66
#